data_AF-A0A4D4KZU9-F1
#
_entry.id   AF-A0A4D4KZU9-F1
#
_cell.length_a   1.000
_cell.length_b   1.000
_cell.length_c   1.000
_cell.angle_alpha   90.00
_cell.angle_beta   90.00
_cell.angle_gamma   90.00
#
_symmetry.space_group_name_H-M   'P 1'
#
loop_
_entity.id
_entity.type
_entity.pdbx_description
1 polymer ?
#
loop_
_entity_poly.entity_id
_entity_poly.type
_entity_poly.pdbx_seq_one_letter_code
_entity_poly.pdbx_strand_id
1 'polypeptide(L)'
;MLAKAAESRPTVTVRRGCEVTGPEPGDGSVRLTTRGDDGAGEVRAHYVIGAGGANSFVCSGMATTVTDLGVFYDWLIVDTQPHEQAGWSPMSWQLCDPERSTTIVSGGPGRCPPSRTRGRSRPPGG
;
A
#
# COMPACT_ATOMS: atom_id res chain seq x y z
N MET A 1 4.24 3.31 -11.67
CA MET A 1 5.15 4.43 -12.01
C MET A 1 6.53 4.27 -11.37
N LEU A 2 6.64 3.89 -10.07
CA LEU A 2 7.94 3.66 -9.42
C LEU A 2 8.71 2.42 -9.92
N ALA A 3 8.04 1.28 -10.12
CA ALA A 3 8.71 0.06 -10.60
C ALA A 3 9.45 0.29 -11.94
N LYS A 4 8.78 0.92 -12.92
CA LYS A 4 9.40 1.27 -14.21
C LYS A 4 10.60 2.20 -14.06
N ALA A 5 10.53 3.16 -13.12
CA ALA A 5 11.62 4.09 -12.87
C ALA A 5 12.82 3.42 -12.18
N ALA A 6 12.60 2.36 -11.39
CA ALA A 6 13.69 1.57 -10.83
C ALA A 6 14.36 0.72 -11.93
N GLU A 7 13.57 0.07 -12.78
CA GLU A 7 14.06 -0.77 -13.88
C GLU A 7 14.85 0.00 -14.94
N SER A 8 14.58 1.29 -15.13
CA SER A 8 15.33 2.10 -16.08
C SER A 8 16.72 2.50 -15.58
N ARG A 9 17.07 2.22 -14.32
CA ARG A 9 18.40 2.53 -13.77
C ARG A 9 19.35 1.36 -14.01
N PRO A 10 20.51 1.58 -14.65
CA PRO A 10 21.45 0.51 -14.97
C PRO A 10 22.09 -0.14 -13.73
N THR A 11 22.03 0.53 -12.57
CA THR A 11 22.57 0.05 -11.29
C THR A 11 21.56 -0.73 -10.45
N VAL A 12 20.34 -0.96 -10.97
CA VAL A 12 19.28 -1.65 -10.23
C VAL A 12 18.84 -2.90 -10.97
N THR A 13 18.95 -4.05 -10.30
CA THR A 13 18.43 -5.32 -10.78
C THR A 13 17.15 -5.65 -10.04
N VAL A 14 16.03 -5.74 -10.77
CA VAL A 14 14.73 -6.11 -10.20
C VAL A 14 14.45 -7.59 -10.48
N ARG A 15 14.34 -8.40 -9.42
CA ARG A 15 13.94 -9.81 -9.50
C ARG A 15 12.53 -9.97 -8.94
N ARG A 16 11.57 -10.29 -9.81
CA ARG A 16 10.18 -10.62 -9.41
C ARG A 16 10.03 -12.13 -9.21
N GLY A 17 8.99 -12.53 -8.49
CA GLY A 17 8.78 -13.95 -8.13
C GLY A 17 9.92 -14.52 -7.29
N CYS A 18 10.71 -13.66 -6.65
CA CYS A 18 11.86 -14.03 -5.84
C CYS A 18 11.55 -13.67 -4.39
N GLU A 19 11.05 -14.64 -3.65
CA GLU A 19 10.76 -14.50 -2.22
C GLU A 19 12.05 -14.71 -1.43
N VAL A 20 12.42 -13.77 -0.57
CA VAL A 20 13.49 -13.99 0.41
C VAL A 20 12.89 -14.72 1.60
N THR A 21 13.54 -15.77 2.09
CA THR A 21 13.00 -16.62 3.17
C THR A 21 13.84 -16.60 4.44
N GLY A 22 15.10 -16.17 4.36
CA GLY A 22 16.00 -16.14 5.52
C GLY A 22 17.23 -15.27 5.29
N PRO A 23 17.56 -14.36 6.22
CA PRO A 23 18.82 -13.65 6.24
C PRO A 23 19.80 -14.29 7.24
N GLU A 24 21.02 -14.53 6.82
CA GLU A 24 22.09 -15.04 7.66
C GLU A 24 23.27 -14.05 7.66
N PRO A 25 23.55 -13.37 8.79
CA PRO A 25 24.74 -12.54 8.92
C PRO A 25 26.01 -13.38 8.82
N GLY A 26 27.01 -12.88 8.11
CA GLY A 26 28.36 -13.42 8.09
C GLY A 26 29.40 -12.30 8.23
N ASP A 27 30.68 -12.64 8.23
CA ASP A 27 31.75 -11.66 8.35
C ASP A 27 31.80 -10.75 7.11
N GLY A 28 31.37 -9.49 7.28
CA GLY A 28 31.41 -8.46 6.24
C GLY A 28 30.32 -8.55 5.16
N SER A 29 29.40 -9.52 5.25
CA SER A 29 28.27 -9.66 4.33
C SER A 29 27.08 -10.37 4.95
N VAL A 30 25.91 -10.21 4.34
CA VAL A 30 24.68 -10.91 4.67
C VAL A 30 24.35 -11.84 3.51
N ARG A 31 24.07 -13.11 3.84
CA ARG A 31 23.58 -14.11 2.91
C ARG A 31 22.05 -14.16 2.99
N LEU A 32 21.39 -14.15 1.85
CA LEU A 32 19.95 -14.23 1.72
C LEU A 32 19.58 -15.51 0.98
N THR A 33 18.76 -16.34 1.62
CA THR A 33 18.11 -17.46 0.94
C THR A 33 16.87 -16.94 0.22
N THR A 34 16.73 -17.34 -1.04
CA THR A 34 15.63 -16.94 -1.91
C THR A 34 14.91 -18.17 -2.46
N ARG A 35 13.65 -18.02 -2.82
CA ARG A 35 12.82 -19.02 -3.48
C ARG A 35 12.08 -18.34 -4.63
N GLY A 36 12.15 -18.93 -5.80
CA GLY A 36 11.36 -18.50 -6.96
C GLY A 36 10.92 -19.69 -7.79
N ASP A 37 10.38 -19.40 -8.96
CA ASP A 37 9.79 -20.40 -9.86
C ASP A 37 10.82 -21.44 -10.33
N ASP A 38 12.10 -21.05 -10.43
CA ASP A 38 13.22 -21.93 -10.78
C ASP A 38 13.82 -22.69 -9.57
N GLY A 39 13.23 -22.52 -8.37
CA GLY A 39 13.66 -23.17 -7.13
C GLY A 39 14.36 -22.24 -6.13
N ALA A 40 15.10 -22.85 -5.20
CA ALA A 40 15.85 -22.13 -4.18
C ALA A 40 17.12 -21.51 -4.76
N GLY A 41 17.50 -20.32 -4.28
CA GLY A 41 18.70 -19.61 -4.69
C GLY A 41 19.30 -18.78 -3.56
N GLU A 42 20.46 -18.19 -3.81
CA GLU A 42 21.21 -17.40 -2.82
C GLU A 42 21.60 -16.03 -3.37
N VAL A 43 21.54 -15.00 -2.51
CA VAL A 43 22.08 -13.66 -2.80
C VAL A 43 22.99 -13.24 -1.66
N ARG A 44 24.13 -12.62 -1.98
CA ARG A 44 25.03 -12.02 -0.98
C ARG A 44 25.07 -10.51 -1.17
N ALA A 45 25.03 -9.78 -0.06
CA ALA A 45 25.11 -8.32 -0.07
C ALA A 45 25.83 -7.81 1.19
N HIS A 46 26.45 -6.64 1.13
CA HIS A 46 27.00 -6.00 2.33
C HIS A 46 25.92 -5.45 3.25
N TYR A 47 24.77 -5.08 2.70
CA TYR A 47 23.65 -4.51 3.43
C TYR A 47 22.32 -5.05 2.89
N VAL A 48 21.34 -5.17 3.78
CA VAL A 48 19.97 -5.61 3.45
C VAL A 48 18.99 -4.61 4.04
N ILE A 49 18.04 -4.16 3.22
CA ILE A 49 16.97 -3.25 3.64
C ILE A 49 15.64 -3.98 3.52
N GLY A 50 14.93 -4.14 4.64
CA GLY A 50 13.61 -4.75 4.67
C GLY A 50 12.53 -3.77 4.24
N ALA A 51 11.91 -4.00 3.09
CA ALA A 51 10.77 -3.22 2.59
C ALA A 51 9.56 -4.13 2.25
N GLY A 52 9.38 -5.22 3.01
CA GLY A 52 8.40 -6.28 2.75
C GLY A 52 6.99 -6.05 3.33
N GLY A 53 6.72 -4.88 3.92
CA GLY A 53 5.43 -4.58 4.55
C GLY A 53 5.25 -5.15 5.96
N ALA A 54 4.04 -5.01 6.51
CA ALA A 54 3.74 -5.22 7.93
C ALA A 54 3.97 -6.65 8.45
N ASN A 55 3.85 -7.67 7.58
CA ASN A 55 4.03 -9.08 7.94
C ASN A 55 5.38 -9.64 7.46
N SER A 56 6.35 -8.78 7.16
CA SER A 56 7.64 -9.22 6.66
C SER A 56 8.43 -9.99 7.71
N PHE A 57 8.91 -11.19 7.36
CA PHE A 57 9.81 -11.99 8.20
C PHE A 57 11.11 -11.24 8.56
N VAL A 58 11.47 -10.21 7.77
CA VAL A 58 12.64 -9.39 8.04
C VAL A 58 12.47 -8.63 9.36
N CYS A 59 11.25 -8.22 9.72
CA CYS A 59 10.99 -7.59 11.01
C CYS A 59 11.13 -8.58 12.18
N SER A 60 10.73 -9.85 12.01
CA SER A 60 10.93 -10.89 13.03
C SER A 60 12.37 -11.41 13.10
N GLY A 61 13.14 -11.30 12.01
CA GLY A 61 14.55 -11.72 11.94
C GLY A 61 15.54 -10.67 12.45
N MET A 62 15.09 -9.43 12.65
CA MET A 62 15.85 -8.37 13.31
C MET A 62 15.54 -8.39 14.81
N ALA A 63 16.50 -8.05 15.66
CA ALA A 63 16.29 -7.86 17.10
C ALA A 63 15.51 -6.56 17.39
N THR A 64 14.35 -6.39 16.76
CA THR A 64 13.46 -5.25 16.90
C THR A 64 12.13 -5.74 17.47
N THR A 65 11.64 -5.03 18.49
CA THR A 65 10.33 -5.28 19.08
C THR A 65 9.28 -4.47 18.35
N VAL A 66 8.19 -5.13 17.94
CA VAL A 66 6.96 -4.45 17.53
C VAL A 66 6.14 -4.21 18.79
N THR A 67 5.84 -2.95 19.08
CA THR A 67 4.88 -2.60 20.13
C THR A 67 3.50 -2.56 19.51
N ASP A 68 2.71 -3.58 19.81
CA ASP A 68 1.28 -3.57 19.51
C ASP A 68 0.56 -2.62 20.48
N LEU A 69 -0.18 -1.67 19.93
CA LEU A 69 -0.95 -0.69 20.70
C LEU A 69 -2.38 -1.18 21.02
N GLY A 70 -2.71 -2.45 20.70
CA GLY A 70 -3.96 -3.08 21.09
C GLY A 70 -5.18 -2.57 20.31
N VAL A 71 -4.97 -1.88 19.20
CA VAL A 71 -6.05 -1.34 18.35
C VAL A 71 -6.48 -2.40 17.33
N PHE A 72 -7.34 -3.32 17.78
CA PHE A 72 -7.90 -4.37 16.94
C PHE A 72 -9.35 -4.05 16.56
N TYR A 73 -9.62 -4.00 15.26
CA TYR A 73 -10.97 -3.90 14.70
C TYR A 73 -11.04 -4.77 13.45
N ASP A 74 -12.16 -5.45 13.23
CA ASP A 74 -12.42 -6.21 12.01
C ASP A 74 -12.84 -5.25 10.90
N TRP A 75 -11.89 -4.88 10.04
CA TRP A 75 -12.15 -4.01 8.89
C TRP A 75 -12.53 -4.82 7.65
N LEU A 76 -13.64 -4.46 7.02
CA LEU A 76 -13.98 -4.92 5.67
C LEU A 76 -13.73 -3.78 4.69
N ILE A 77 -12.84 -4.01 3.71
CA ILE A 77 -12.57 -3.07 2.63
C ILE A 77 -13.26 -3.59 1.37
N VAL A 78 -14.08 -2.75 0.74
CA VAL A 78 -14.81 -3.08 -0.49
C VAL A 78 -14.59 -1.99 -1.53
N ASP A 79 -14.07 -2.38 -2.69
CA ASP A 79 -14.04 -1.50 -3.86
C ASP A 79 -15.39 -1.54 -4.57
N THR A 80 -16.12 -0.42 -4.53
CA THR A 80 -17.42 -0.29 -5.20
C THR A 80 -17.32 0.55 -6.47
N GLN A 81 -18.14 0.24 -7.47
CA GLN A 81 -18.34 1.06 -8.65
C GLN A 81 -19.79 1.54 -8.66
N PRO A 82 -20.06 2.80 -8.26
CA PRO A 82 -21.42 3.33 -8.24
C PRO A 82 -22.03 3.34 -9.64
N HIS A 83 -23.30 2.95 -9.74
CA HIS A 83 -24.05 3.06 -10.99
C HIS A 83 -24.30 4.53 -11.38
N GLU A 84 -24.52 5.38 -10.38
CA GLU A 84 -24.70 6.82 -10.57
C GLU A 84 -23.43 7.58 -10.24
N GLN A 85 -22.97 8.38 -11.20
CA GLN A 85 -21.82 9.26 -11.07
C GLN A 85 -22.25 10.60 -10.44
N ALA A 86 -22.72 10.56 -9.20
CA ALA A 86 -22.94 11.77 -8.43
C ALA A 86 -21.60 12.46 -8.14
N GLY A 87 -21.59 13.79 -8.04
CA GLY A 87 -20.40 14.53 -7.63
C GLY A 87 -20.17 14.35 -6.13
N TRP A 88 -19.09 13.68 -5.73
CA TRP A 88 -18.79 13.47 -4.31
C TRP A 88 -18.03 14.67 -3.77
N SER A 89 -18.48 15.21 -2.64
CA SER A 89 -17.78 16.25 -1.90
C SER A 89 -18.19 16.19 -0.42
N PRO A 90 -17.24 15.97 0.51
CA PRO A 90 -15.80 15.78 0.31
C PRO A 90 -15.47 14.40 -0.33
N MET A 91 -14.28 14.28 -0.93
CA MET A 91 -13.81 13.03 -1.57
C MET A 91 -13.61 11.87 -0.59
N SER A 92 -13.42 12.20 0.70
CA SER A 92 -13.35 11.23 1.79
C SER A 92 -14.26 11.69 2.91
N TRP A 93 -15.06 10.78 3.45
CA TRP A 93 -15.95 11.06 4.57
C TRP A 93 -16.06 9.86 5.49
N GLN A 94 -16.40 10.15 6.75
CA GLN A 94 -16.61 9.14 7.78
C GLN A 94 -18.10 9.13 8.13
N LEU A 95 -18.75 7.99 7.88
CA LEU A 95 -20.10 7.73 8.33
C LEU A 95 -20.02 7.26 9.78
N CYS A 96 -20.35 8.15 10.71
CA CYS A 96 -20.34 7.89 12.14
C CYS A 96 -21.61 7.14 12.60
N ASP A 97 -21.86 5.98 12.01
CA ASP A 97 -22.89 5.06 12.49
C ASP A 97 -22.35 4.31 13.72
N PRO A 98 -22.98 4.41 14.90
CA PRO A 98 -22.53 3.74 16.12
C PRO A 98 -22.57 2.21 16.01
N GLU A 99 -23.43 1.65 15.15
CA GLU A 99 -23.47 0.21 14.89
C GLU A 99 -22.38 -0.22 13.90
N ARG A 100 -22.05 0.63 12.92
CA ARG A 100 -21.05 0.34 11.85
C ARG A 100 -20.36 1.58 11.31
N SER A 101 -19.35 2.07 12.02
CA SER A 101 -18.50 3.17 11.55
C SER A 101 -17.85 2.81 10.21
N THR A 102 -18.04 3.66 9.19
CA THR A 102 -17.59 3.37 7.82
C THR A 102 -16.80 4.55 7.27
N THR A 103 -15.60 4.30 6.76
CA THR A 103 -14.80 5.29 6.04
C THR A 103 -14.97 5.10 4.55
N ILE A 104 -15.38 6.14 3.84
CA ILE A 104 -15.58 6.11 2.40
C ILE A 104 -14.53 7.02 1.78
N VAL A 105 -13.73 6.43 0.87
CA VAL A 105 -12.61 7.10 0.22
C VAL A 105 -12.82 6.99 -1.29
N SER A 106 -12.68 8.10 -2.01
CA SER A 106 -12.74 8.09 -3.47
C SER A 106 -11.58 7.25 -4.05
N GLY A 107 -11.91 6.20 -4.82
CA GLY A 107 -10.94 5.27 -5.42
C GLY A 107 -10.13 5.81 -6.62
N GLY A 108 -9.89 7.12 -6.69
CA GLY A 108 -9.13 7.76 -7.76
C GLY A 108 -9.93 8.10 -9.03
N PRO A 109 -9.26 8.60 -10.08
CA PRO A 109 -9.88 9.10 -11.31
C PRO A 109 -10.79 8.06 -11.97
N GLY A 110 -11.99 8.47 -12.39
CA GLY A 110 -12.98 7.60 -13.05
C GLY A 110 -13.91 6.83 -12.10
N ARG A 111 -13.62 6.80 -10.79
CA ARG A 111 -14.53 6.25 -9.76
C ARG A 111 -15.26 7.33 -8.97
N CYS A 112 -14.84 8.59 -9.11
CA CYS A 112 -15.46 9.74 -8.49
C CYS A 112 -15.30 10.96 -9.43
N PRO A 113 -16.35 11.36 -10.18
CA PRO A 113 -16.29 12.60 -10.94
C PRO A 113 -16.19 13.80 -9.99
N PRO A 114 -15.48 14.88 -10.36
CA PRO A 114 -15.45 16.09 -9.56
C PRO A 114 -16.87 16.63 -9.36
N SER A 115 -17.19 17.07 -8.15
CA SER A 115 -18.47 17.69 -7.87
C SER A 115 -18.65 18.95 -8.73
N ARG A 116 -19.77 19.04 -9.46
CA ARG A 116 -20.20 20.32 -10.04
C ARG A 116 -20.60 21.21 -8.86
N THR A 117 -19.67 22.01 -8.35
CA THR A 117 -20.01 23.17 -7.54
C THR A 117 -21.05 23.98 -8.31
N ARG A 118 -22.28 24.06 -7.79
CA ARG A 118 -23.33 24.89 -8.37
C ARG A 118 -22.87 26.34 -8.34
N GLY A 119 -22.42 26.83 -9.49
CA GLY A 119 -22.24 28.25 -9.73
C GLY A 119 -23.59 28.98 -9.70
N ARG A 120 -23.63 30.06 -8.92
CA ARG A 120 -24.49 31.26 -9.02
C ARG A 120 -26.00 31.05 -8.86
N SER A 121 -26.51 31.44 -7.70
CA SER A 121 -27.87 31.99 -7.58
C SER A 121 -27.98 33.27 -8.42
N ARG A 122 -28.97 33.29 -9.33
CA ARG A 122 -29.41 34.47 -10.07
C ARG A 122 -30.06 35.45 -9.08
N PRO A 123 -29.77 36.77 -9.10
CA PRO A 123 -30.59 37.71 -8.34
C PRO A 123 -31.97 37.82 -9.01
N PRO A 124 -33.07 37.96 -8.25
CA PRO A 124 -34.35 38.29 -8.83
C PRO A 124 -34.30 39.74 -9.33
N GLY A 125 -34.64 39.93 -10.61
CA GLY A 125 -34.98 41.24 -11.15
C GLY A 125 -36.50 41.39 -11.18
N GLY A 126 -36.97 42.63 -11.01
CA GLY A 126 -38.37 43.04 -11.10
C GLY A 126 -38.84 43.75 -9.85
#